data_AF-A0A928YAG2-F1
#
_entry.id   AF-A0A928YAG2-F1
#
_cell.length_a   1.000
_cell.length_b   1.000
_cell.length_c   1.000
_cell.angle_alpha   90.00
_cell.angle_beta   90.00
_cell.angle_gamma   90.00
#
_symmetry.space_group_name_H-M   'P 1'
#
loop_
_entity.id
_entity.type
_entity.pdbx_description
1 polymer ?
#
loop_
_entity_poly.entity_id
_entity_poly.type
_entity_poly.pdbx_seq_one_letter_code
_entity_poly.pdbx_strand_id
1 'polypeptide(L)'
;MSNHLHRNSFLHSPQMTLQWIEEPQLSFGNGQTHTNPKIGIPLFGPKSLNTSRHKSQVHIGFVGESDAIEKVKRFLSECSKGILAIDIENGSQSFPGISTEQGFGFEIVLSDSLVQKITSSEKERIKRNASAEFQFSATLDLIEEKVSILCEQDHPLDYIFIVLTESVYNDIRVVKTFDPISGKGRVTRNFRRALKARLMKYNKPTQIIRVSTTEPTSDERDMQDLATRAWNIITGMYFKVGRLPWGPTGLEPATCFVGISFFRPFGEPNYMRASIAQAFNEHGDGLVLRGQKFKWDDEIGKSPHLTQTLANQLVTEVLHRYQMELKQKPRRVVIYKSSRFEPAERDGFKNALMEVPEYDLVTVGTSGNFRLFRSGEYPPLRGTVMNVGKNYFLYTTGYIPELKKYPHGHVPAPLRIVDHYGDTSKNQLLQELFVLTKMNWNTANVDGAFPITLQFARLVGEILKEFPEDETPNPKYIYYM
;
A
#
# COMPACT_ATOMS: atom_id res chain seq x y z
N MET A 1 -27.63 -63.93 9.37
CA MET A 1 -27.96 -62.52 9.56
C MET A 1 -26.83 -61.69 8.97
N SER A 2 -26.99 -61.25 7.73
CA SER A 2 -26.04 -60.42 7.00
C SER A 2 -26.40 -58.95 7.24
N ASN A 3 -25.57 -58.24 8.01
CA ASN A 3 -25.69 -56.79 8.15
C ASN A 3 -24.93 -56.13 7.00
N HIS A 4 -25.66 -55.81 5.93
CA HIS A 4 -25.21 -54.87 4.92
C HIS A 4 -25.06 -53.48 5.56
N LEU A 5 -23.82 -53.09 5.84
CA LEU A 5 -23.45 -51.70 6.03
C LEU A 5 -23.69 -50.96 4.71
N HIS A 6 -24.83 -50.27 4.61
CA HIS A 6 -25.02 -49.19 3.64
C HIS A 6 -23.89 -48.17 3.86
N ARG A 7 -22.83 -48.24 3.04
CA ARG A 7 -21.86 -47.15 2.92
C ARG A 7 -22.63 -45.92 2.48
N ASN A 8 -22.65 -44.90 3.33
CA ASN A 8 -23.26 -43.59 3.11
C ASN A 8 -22.86 -43.03 1.73
N SER A 9 -23.75 -43.15 0.75
CA SER A 9 -23.58 -42.65 -0.63
C SER A 9 -23.67 -41.12 -0.73
N PHE A 10 -23.76 -40.41 0.40
CA PHE A 10 -23.89 -38.95 0.48
C PHE A 10 -22.57 -38.21 0.72
N LEU A 11 -21.48 -38.91 1.04
CA LEU A 11 -20.18 -38.29 1.30
C LEU A 11 -19.22 -38.61 0.15
N HIS A 12 -19.33 -37.86 -0.95
CA HIS A 12 -18.24 -37.82 -1.91
C HIS A 12 -17.02 -37.19 -1.24
N SER A 13 -15.88 -37.88 -1.27
CA SER A 13 -14.61 -37.29 -0.86
C SER A 13 -14.40 -36.00 -1.67
N PRO A 14 -14.21 -34.84 -1.01
CA PRO A 14 -13.99 -33.61 -1.75
C PRO A 14 -12.75 -33.78 -2.62
N GLN A 15 -12.87 -33.44 -3.91
CA GLN A 15 -11.70 -33.40 -4.77
C GLN A 15 -10.72 -32.36 -4.22
N MET A 16 -9.53 -32.83 -3.91
CA MET A 16 -8.44 -32.01 -3.40
C MET A 16 -7.30 -32.02 -4.40
N THR A 17 -6.78 -30.84 -4.72
CA THR A 17 -5.58 -30.71 -5.55
C THR A 17 -4.63 -29.75 -4.87
N LEU A 18 -3.36 -30.14 -4.81
CA LEU A 18 -2.28 -29.32 -4.30
C LEU A 18 -1.34 -29.02 -5.47
N GLN A 19 -1.11 -27.74 -5.73
CA GLN A 19 -0.18 -27.28 -6.75
C GLN A 19 0.71 -26.18 -6.15
N TRP A 20 1.87 -25.97 -6.75
CA TRP A 20 2.75 -24.87 -6.41
C TRP A 20 2.92 -24.00 -7.65
N ILE A 21 2.69 -22.70 -7.51
CA ILE A 21 2.98 -21.72 -8.55
C ILE A 21 4.31 -21.05 -8.24
N GLU A 22 5.14 -20.89 -9.27
CA GLU A 22 6.45 -20.26 -9.14
C GLU A 22 6.32 -18.80 -8.67
N GLU A 23 7.36 -18.33 -7.98
CA GLU A 23 7.42 -16.97 -7.50
C GLU A 23 7.34 -15.99 -8.69
N PRO A 24 6.46 -14.96 -8.67
CA PRO A 24 6.25 -14.13 -9.83
C PRO A 24 7.47 -13.30 -10.16
N GLN A 25 7.80 -13.26 -11.46
CA GLN A 25 8.80 -12.36 -11.99
C GLN A 25 8.33 -10.90 -11.89
N LEU A 26 9.29 -9.99 -11.79
CA LEU A 26 9.09 -8.54 -11.84
C LEU A 26 9.95 -7.99 -12.97
N SER A 27 9.44 -6.97 -13.67
CA SER A 27 10.16 -6.28 -14.75
C SER A 27 10.99 -5.11 -14.20
N PHE A 28 12.22 -4.98 -14.65
CA PHE A 28 13.20 -3.95 -14.28
C PHE A 28 13.66 -3.16 -15.51
N GLY A 29 14.75 -2.40 -15.40
CA GLY A 29 15.32 -1.63 -16.51
C GLY A 29 15.59 -2.50 -17.74
N ASN A 30 15.42 -1.91 -18.93
CA ASN A 30 15.67 -2.55 -20.22
C ASN A 30 14.91 -3.88 -20.45
N GLY A 31 13.76 -4.07 -19.78
CA GLY A 31 12.92 -5.25 -19.94
C GLY A 31 13.43 -6.52 -19.25
N GLN A 32 14.50 -6.43 -18.44
CA GLN A 32 15.03 -7.55 -17.67
C GLN A 32 14.07 -7.95 -16.55
N THR A 33 14.14 -9.20 -16.11
CA THR A 33 13.23 -9.74 -15.09
C THR A 33 13.96 -10.44 -13.94
N HIS A 34 13.42 -10.30 -12.73
CA HIS A 34 13.88 -11.04 -11.56
C HIS A 34 12.74 -11.23 -10.56
N THR A 35 12.77 -12.28 -9.73
CA THR A 35 11.77 -12.50 -8.67
C THR A 35 11.91 -11.51 -7.52
N ASN A 36 13.13 -11.11 -7.20
CA ASN A 36 13.45 -10.28 -6.04
C ASN A 36 13.93 -8.88 -6.44
N PRO A 37 13.26 -7.80 -6.00
CA PRO A 37 13.67 -6.42 -6.31
C PRO A 37 15.00 -6.04 -5.68
N LYS A 38 15.37 -6.64 -4.54
CA LYS A 38 16.66 -6.38 -3.90
C LYS A 38 17.85 -6.94 -4.70
N ILE A 39 17.59 -7.82 -5.66
CA ILE A 39 18.56 -8.34 -6.64
C ILE A 39 18.37 -7.69 -8.01
N GLY A 40 17.12 -7.52 -8.46
CA GLY A 40 16.81 -6.94 -9.77
C GLY A 40 17.26 -5.49 -9.92
N ILE A 41 17.13 -4.67 -8.88
CA ILE A 41 17.57 -3.26 -8.91
C ILE A 41 19.09 -3.14 -9.10
N PRO A 42 19.96 -3.80 -8.29
CA PRO A 42 21.40 -3.74 -8.51
C PRO A 42 21.84 -4.25 -9.89
N LEU A 43 21.19 -5.30 -10.42
CA LEU A 43 21.60 -5.92 -11.68
C LEU A 43 21.14 -5.15 -12.92
N PHE A 44 19.92 -4.60 -12.88
CA PHE A 44 19.24 -4.12 -14.09
C PHE A 44 18.77 -2.67 -13.98
N GLY A 45 18.87 -2.07 -12.79
CA GLY A 45 18.30 -0.77 -12.50
C GLY A 45 16.76 -0.80 -12.42
N PRO A 46 16.14 0.34 -12.04
CA PRO A 46 14.69 0.41 -11.90
C PRO A 46 13.96 0.36 -13.24
N LYS A 47 12.70 -0.07 -13.23
CA LYS A 47 11.85 -0.16 -14.45
C LYS A 47 11.80 1.14 -15.23
N SER A 48 11.71 2.28 -14.55
CA SER A 48 11.65 3.57 -15.23
C SER A 48 13.02 4.11 -15.67
N LEU A 49 14.13 3.43 -15.40
CA LEU A 49 15.46 3.85 -15.86
C LEU A 49 15.45 4.05 -17.38
N ASN A 50 16.11 5.10 -17.87
CA ASN A 50 16.17 5.48 -19.29
C ASN A 50 14.81 5.78 -19.94
N THR A 51 13.76 6.04 -19.15
CA THR A 51 12.47 6.52 -19.65
C THR A 51 12.28 8.00 -19.30
N SER A 52 11.31 8.67 -19.94
CA SER A 52 10.94 10.06 -19.61
C SER A 52 10.46 10.27 -18.17
N ARG A 53 10.11 9.19 -17.45
CA ARG A 53 9.74 9.25 -16.03
C ARG A 53 10.94 9.34 -15.10
N HIS A 54 12.13 8.95 -15.55
CA HIS A 54 13.31 9.00 -14.71
C HIS A 54 13.81 10.45 -14.62
N LYS A 55 14.15 10.89 -13.41
CA LYS A 55 14.99 12.09 -13.24
C LYS A 55 16.29 11.71 -12.54
N SER A 56 17.38 12.32 -12.99
CA SER A 56 18.73 12.12 -12.47
C SER A 56 18.89 12.68 -11.05
N GLN A 57 18.13 13.71 -10.68
CA GLN A 57 18.20 14.36 -9.38
C GLN A 57 16.84 14.44 -8.69
N VAL A 58 16.86 14.37 -7.35
CA VAL A 58 15.71 14.57 -6.47
C VAL A 58 16.07 15.57 -5.40
N HIS A 59 15.38 16.71 -5.37
CA HIS A 59 15.62 17.77 -4.39
C HIS A 59 14.74 17.53 -3.15
N ILE A 60 15.39 17.45 -1.99
CA ILE A 60 14.73 17.07 -0.75
C ILE A 60 14.66 18.25 0.21
N GLY A 61 13.44 18.57 0.64
CA GLY A 61 13.17 19.49 1.72
C GLY A 61 13.00 18.80 3.07
N PHE A 62 13.28 19.53 4.15
CA PHE A 62 13.22 19.04 5.51
C PHE A 62 12.42 19.97 6.41
N VAL A 63 11.55 19.40 7.24
CA VAL A 63 10.89 20.08 8.35
C VAL A 63 11.16 19.32 9.63
N GLY A 64 11.71 19.97 10.66
CA GLY A 64 12.08 19.31 11.92
C GLY A 64 13.11 20.07 12.74
N GLU A 65 13.55 19.48 13.83
CA GLU A 65 14.62 20.06 14.67
C GLU A 65 15.98 19.96 13.96
N SER A 66 16.85 20.97 14.13
CA SER A 66 18.16 21.03 13.45
C SER A 66 18.97 19.74 13.59
N ASP A 67 19.19 19.28 14.84
CA ASP A 67 20.00 18.09 15.10
C ASP A 67 19.38 16.82 14.54
N ALA A 68 18.04 16.75 14.54
CA ALA A 68 17.30 15.63 13.98
C ALA A 68 17.41 15.58 12.44
N ILE A 69 17.33 16.75 11.79
CA ILE A 69 17.51 16.88 10.34
C ILE A 69 18.91 16.46 9.93
N GLU A 70 19.95 16.90 10.66
CA GLU A 70 21.33 16.54 10.34
C GLU A 70 21.58 15.02 10.43
N LYS A 71 20.96 14.33 11.39
CA LYS A 71 21.00 12.86 11.46
C LYS A 71 20.37 12.20 10.24
N VAL A 72 19.23 12.71 9.77
CA VAL A 72 18.57 12.21 8.55
C VAL A 72 19.39 12.49 7.31
N LYS A 73 19.93 13.71 7.15
CA LYS A 73 20.83 14.05 6.04
C LYS A 73 22.03 13.11 6.00
N ARG A 74 22.68 12.86 7.14
CA ARG A 74 23.80 11.90 7.24
C ARG A 74 23.39 10.50 6.81
N PHE A 75 22.24 10.01 7.27
CA PHE A 75 21.73 8.70 6.85
C PHE A 75 21.46 8.64 5.34
N LEU A 76 20.89 9.68 4.73
CA LEU A 76 20.69 9.74 3.28
C LEU A 76 22.02 9.78 2.51
N SER A 77 23.04 10.45 3.04
CA SER A 77 24.40 10.41 2.48
C SER A 77 25.02 9.01 2.54
N GLU A 78 24.78 8.25 3.61
CA GLU A 78 25.20 6.84 3.68
C GLU A 78 24.39 5.94 2.75
N CYS A 79 23.07 6.16 2.64
CA CYS A 79 22.26 5.52 1.61
C CYS A 79 22.81 5.79 0.21
N SER A 80 23.34 6.98 -0.07
CA SER A 80 23.92 7.30 -1.38
C SER A 80 25.14 6.43 -1.72
N LYS A 81 25.97 6.10 -0.73
CA LYS A 81 27.15 5.23 -0.89
C LYS A 81 26.82 3.73 -0.90
N GLY A 82 25.68 3.35 -0.31
CA GLY A 82 25.32 1.97 -0.04
C GLY A 82 25.58 1.59 1.42
N ILE A 83 24.80 0.63 1.91
CA ILE A 83 24.83 0.17 3.31
C ILE A 83 24.91 -1.34 3.33
N LEU A 84 25.96 -1.89 3.94
CA LEU A 84 26.10 -3.34 4.10
C LEU A 84 25.02 -3.89 5.04
N ALA A 85 24.45 -5.03 4.66
CA ALA A 85 23.58 -5.78 5.55
C ALA A 85 24.39 -6.36 6.71
N ILE A 86 23.82 -6.28 7.91
CA ILE A 86 24.41 -6.87 9.12
C ILE A 86 23.81 -8.26 9.34
N ASP A 87 22.52 -8.42 9.06
CA ASP A 87 21.76 -9.63 9.36
C ASP A 87 21.50 -10.49 8.11
N ILE A 88 22.59 -10.88 7.43
CA ILE A 88 22.52 -11.68 6.19
C ILE A 88 21.93 -13.06 6.47
N GLU A 89 22.22 -13.63 7.65
CA GLU A 89 21.70 -14.94 8.06
C GLU A 89 20.18 -14.93 8.18
N ASN A 90 19.58 -13.84 8.69
CA ASN A 90 18.14 -13.65 8.63
C ASN A 90 17.71 -12.90 7.37
N GLY A 91 18.42 -13.03 6.25
CA GLY A 91 17.95 -12.61 4.93
C GLY A 91 17.90 -11.11 4.68
N SER A 92 18.60 -10.29 5.46
CA SER A 92 18.91 -8.92 5.05
C SER A 92 19.82 -8.93 3.83
N GLN A 93 19.66 -7.92 2.97
CA GLN A 93 20.49 -7.73 1.79
C GLN A 93 21.04 -6.32 1.81
N SER A 94 22.32 -6.18 1.46
CA SER A 94 22.99 -4.89 1.39
C SER A 94 22.20 -3.94 0.48
N PHE A 95 22.13 -2.69 0.88
CA PHE A 95 21.58 -1.63 0.06
C PHE A 95 22.66 -1.17 -0.93
N PRO A 96 22.40 -1.21 -2.26
CA PRO A 96 23.42 -1.03 -3.28
C PRO A 96 23.92 0.41 -3.42
N GLY A 97 23.27 1.37 -2.77
CA GLY A 97 23.53 2.78 -2.98
C GLY A 97 22.53 3.43 -3.93
N ILE A 98 22.66 4.74 -4.07
CA ILE A 98 21.97 5.51 -5.10
C ILE A 98 22.97 6.47 -5.74
N SER A 99 23.29 6.19 -7.00
CA SER A 99 24.04 7.09 -7.85
C SER A 99 23.47 7.03 -9.25
N THR A 100 23.94 7.88 -10.16
CA THR A 100 23.59 7.81 -11.59
C THR A 100 24.05 6.51 -12.26
N GLU A 101 25.02 5.80 -11.68
CA GLU A 101 25.59 4.57 -12.23
C GLU A 101 25.20 3.29 -11.47
N GLN A 102 24.63 3.40 -10.26
CA GLN A 102 24.35 2.26 -9.38
C GLN A 102 22.96 2.31 -8.75
N GLY A 103 22.40 1.12 -8.50
CA GLY A 103 21.15 0.95 -7.77
C GLY A 103 19.97 1.58 -8.50
N PHE A 104 19.41 2.66 -7.92
CA PHE A 104 18.23 3.33 -8.45
C PHE A 104 18.53 4.37 -9.54
N GLY A 105 19.80 4.64 -9.88
CA GLY A 105 20.16 5.48 -11.01
C GLY A 105 19.93 6.99 -10.80
N PHE A 106 19.81 7.48 -9.56
CA PHE A 106 19.56 8.91 -9.29
C PHE A 106 20.36 9.42 -8.08
N GLU A 107 20.48 10.73 -8.00
CA GLU A 107 21.14 11.45 -6.91
C GLU A 107 20.12 12.22 -6.06
N ILE A 108 20.40 12.28 -4.76
CA ILE A 108 19.68 13.15 -3.82
C ILE A 108 20.42 14.48 -3.71
N VAL A 109 19.70 15.58 -3.90
CA VAL A 109 20.20 16.94 -3.70
C VAL A 109 19.72 17.44 -2.34
N LEU A 110 20.67 17.67 -1.43
CA LEU A 110 20.45 18.21 -0.10
C LEU A 110 20.91 19.68 -0.08
N SER A 111 19.99 20.62 0.15
CA SER A 111 20.31 22.05 0.25
C SER A 111 19.82 22.62 1.57
N ASP A 112 20.64 23.47 2.20
CA ASP A 112 20.24 24.21 3.40
C ASP A 112 19.14 25.23 3.13
N SER A 113 18.96 25.66 1.86
CA SER A 113 17.83 26.51 1.48
C SER A 113 16.48 25.80 1.62
N LEU A 114 16.46 24.46 1.51
CA LEU A 114 15.27 23.61 1.61
C LEU A 114 15.06 23.07 3.03
N VAL A 115 15.51 23.79 4.06
CA VAL A 115 15.37 23.40 5.47
C VAL A 115 14.49 24.39 6.22
N GLN A 116 13.41 23.87 6.82
CA GLN A 116 12.58 24.62 7.76
C GLN A 116 12.70 24.03 9.17
N LYS A 117 13.31 24.80 10.06
CA LYS A 117 13.60 24.38 11.42
C LYS A 117 12.37 24.54 12.31
N ILE A 118 12.10 23.53 13.14
CA ILE A 118 11.25 23.62 14.31
C ILE A 118 12.16 24.00 15.49
N THR A 119 11.97 25.21 16.01
CA THR A 119 12.79 25.79 17.08
C THR A 119 12.40 25.28 18.45
N SER A 120 13.31 25.37 19.42
CA SER A 120 13.01 25.01 20.82
C SER A 120 11.87 25.85 21.40
N SER A 121 11.78 27.14 21.06
CA SER A 121 10.69 28.01 21.52
C SER A 121 9.33 27.58 20.96
N GLU A 122 9.24 27.19 19.70
CA GLU A 122 8.00 26.66 19.10
C GLU A 122 7.56 25.35 19.77
N LYS A 123 8.50 24.43 20.04
CA LYS A 123 8.20 23.18 20.76
C LYS A 123 7.71 23.43 22.18
N GLU A 124 8.41 24.26 22.94
CA GLU A 124 8.04 24.59 24.32
C GLU A 124 6.67 25.28 24.38
N ARG A 125 6.37 26.15 23.40
CA ARG A 125 5.05 26.77 23.25
C ARG A 125 3.94 25.73 23.05
N ILE A 126 4.21 24.67 22.27
CA ILE A 126 3.24 23.59 22.04
C ILE A 126 3.10 22.71 23.29
N LYS A 127 4.19 22.42 24.02
CA LYS A 127 4.17 21.51 25.18
C LYS A 127 3.59 22.12 26.46
N ARG A 128 3.77 23.41 26.70
CA ARG A 128 3.49 24.05 28.00
C ARG A 128 2.01 23.97 28.38
N ASN A 129 1.68 23.13 29.38
CA ASN A 129 0.33 22.94 29.94
C ASN A 129 -0.76 22.63 28.88
N ALA A 130 -0.36 21.97 27.79
CA ALA A 130 -1.25 21.68 26.68
C ALA A 130 -1.89 20.29 26.78
N SER A 131 -3.18 20.21 26.48
CA SER A 131 -3.86 18.92 26.26
C SER A 131 -3.29 18.19 25.06
N ALA A 132 -3.44 16.85 25.01
CA ALA A 132 -3.03 16.07 23.85
C ALA A 132 -3.71 16.53 22.54
N GLU A 133 -4.97 16.98 22.63
CA GLU A 133 -5.73 17.57 21.51
C GLU A 133 -5.09 18.87 20.99
N PHE A 134 -4.65 19.75 21.91
CA PHE A 134 -3.94 20.97 21.53
C PHE A 134 -2.57 20.66 20.92
N GLN A 135 -1.79 19.77 21.55
CA GLN A 135 -0.46 19.40 21.04
C GLN A 135 -0.55 18.80 19.63
N PHE A 136 -1.53 17.93 19.39
CA PHE A 136 -1.79 17.33 18.08
C PHE A 136 -2.09 18.39 17.02
N SER A 137 -3.05 19.28 17.28
CA SER A 137 -3.48 20.31 16.33
C SER A 137 -2.38 21.35 16.10
N ALA A 138 -1.80 21.90 17.16
CA ALA A 138 -0.74 22.91 17.06
C ALA A 138 0.53 22.38 16.36
N THR A 139 0.85 21.09 16.53
CA THR A 139 1.97 20.48 15.79
C THR A 139 1.65 20.31 14.31
N LEU A 140 0.40 19.95 13.96
CA LEU A 140 -0.01 19.89 12.56
C LEU A 140 0.05 21.27 11.89
N ASP A 141 -0.46 22.30 12.57
CA ASP A 141 -0.48 23.68 12.06
C ASP A 141 0.95 24.19 11.86
N LEU A 142 1.84 23.95 12.83
CA LEU A 142 3.25 24.32 12.72
C LEU A 142 3.92 23.63 11.53
N ILE A 143 3.72 22.32 11.34
CA ILE A 143 4.35 21.60 10.21
C ILE A 143 3.78 22.10 8.88
N GLU A 144 2.48 22.35 8.79
CA GLU A 144 1.86 22.92 7.60
C GLU A 144 2.43 24.29 7.25
N GLU A 145 2.58 25.18 8.22
CA GLU A 145 3.21 26.51 8.04
C GLU A 145 4.61 26.35 7.44
N LYS A 146 5.45 25.49 8.03
CA LYS A 146 6.81 25.23 7.52
C LYS A 146 6.80 24.63 6.11
N VAL A 147 5.88 23.71 5.81
CA VAL A 147 5.75 23.12 4.46
C VAL A 147 5.30 24.16 3.44
N SER A 148 4.39 25.07 3.80
CA SER A 148 3.97 26.18 2.93
C SER A 148 5.17 27.02 2.51
N ILE A 149 6.00 27.42 3.49
CA ILE A 149 7.21 28.20 3.24
C ILE A 149 8.16 27.46 2.30
N LEU A 150 8.38 26.15 2.48
CA LEU A 150 9.20 25.36 1.55
C LEU A 150 8.64 25.34 0.13
N CYS A 151 7.32 25.31 -0.02
CA CYS A 151 6.68 25.22 -1.33
C CYS A 151 6.63 26.56 -2.07
N GLU A 152 6.77 27.68 -1.36
CA GLU A 152 6.80 29.05 -1.91
C GLU A 152 8.21 29.47 -2.38
N GLN A 153 9.25 28.71 -2.05
CA GLN A 153 10.61 29.00 -2.49
C GLN A 153 10.80 28.71 -3.99
N ASP A 154 11.57 29.56 -4.68
CA ASP A 154 11.96 29.40 -6.09
C ASP A 154 13.01 28.30 -6.35
N HIS A 155 13.13 27.33 -5.44
CA HIS A 155 14.04 26.21 -5.55
C HIS A 155 13.32 24.92 -5.97
N PRO A 156 13.95 24.06 -6.79
CA PRO A 156 13.39 22.74 -7.07
C PRO A 156 13.14 21.98 -5.77
N LEU A 157 11.91 21.46 -5.60
CA LEU A 157 11.50 20.67 -4.45
C LEU A 157 10.66 19.48 -4.93
N ASP A 158 11.20 18.28 -4.80
CA ASP A 158 10.58 17.04 -5.29
C ASP A 158 9.97 16.21 -4.16
N TYR A 159 10.51 16.31 -2.94
CA TYR A 159 10.14 15.45 -1.81
C TYR A 159 10.38 16.16 -0.47
N ILE A 160 9.54 15.91 0.53
CA ILE A 160 9.68 16.53 1.86
C ILE A 160 9.74 15.47 2.96
N PHE A 161 10.82 15.47 3.74
CA PHE A 161 10.90 14.73 5.00
C PHE A 161 10.37 15.58 6.16
N ILE A 162 9.44 15.00 6.90
CA ILE A 162 8.96 15.51 8.19
C ILE A 162 9.68 14.72 9.27
N VAL A 163 10.69 15.34 9.89
CA VAL A 163 11.61 14.71 10.81
C VAL A 163 11.14 14.91 12.25
N LEU A 164 10.81 13.81 12.93
CA LEU A 164 10.30 13.82 14.30
C LEU A 164 11.22 13.03 15.23
N THR A 165 11.39 13.51 16.46
CA THR A 165 11.99 12.69 17.54
C THR A 165 10.97 11.65 18.02
N GLU A 166 11.44 10.58 18.66
CA GLU A 166 10.53 9.56 19.22
C GLU A 166 9.59 10.13 20.27
N SER A 167 10.07 11.03 21.14
CA SER A 167 9.22 11.70 22.13
C SER A 167 8.09 12.47 21.44
N VAL A 168 8.43 13.36 20.50
CA VAL A 168 7.42 14.18 19.81
C VAL A 168 6.43 13.30 19.05
N TYR A 169 6.89 12.27 18.35
CA TYR A 169 6.00 11.36 17.64
C TYR A 169 5.06 10.62 18.60
N ASN A 170 5.56 10.11 19.73
CA ASN A 170 4.74 9.39 20.69
C ASN A 170 3.69 10.28 21.38
N ASP A 171 4.02 11.54 21.61
CA ASP A 171 3.10 12.52 22.21
C ASP A 171 1.90 12.81 21.28
N ILE A 172 2.10 12.76 19.96
CA ILE A 172 1.08 13.19 18.97
C ILE A 172 0.50 12.06 18.11
N ARG A 173 1.06 10.84 18.11
CA ARG A 173 0.72 9.78 17.12
C ARG A 173 -0.78 9.50 16.96
N VAL A 174 -1.53 9.55 18.05
CA VAL A 174 -2.97 9.28 18.10
C VAL A 174 -3.61 10.19 19.15
N VAL A 175 -4.77 10.76 18.83
CA VAL A 175 -5.54 11.57 19.77
C VAL A 175 -7.03 11.25 19.69
N LYS A 176 -7.74 11.34 20.81
CA LYS A 176 -9.21 11.39 20.84
C LYS A 176 -9.62 12.84 20.90
N THR A 177 -10.38 13.31 19.93
CA THR A 177 -10.80 14.72 19.80
C THR A 177 -12.24 14.78 19.27
N PHE A 178 -12.84 15.96 19.24
CA PHE A 178 -14.05 16.18 18.48
C PHE A 178 -13.82 15.95 16.98
N ASP A 179 -14.85 15.49 16.27
CA ASP A 179 -14.82 15.37 14.81
C ASP A 179 -14.34 16.69 14.18
N PRO A 180 -13.23 16.68 13.42
CA PRO A 180 -12.66 17.90 12.85
C PRO A 180 -13.56 18.55 11.79
N ILE A 181 -14.54 17.81 11.24
CA ILE A 181 -15.44 18.31 10.20
C ILE A 181 -16.72 18.84 10.83
N SER A 182 -17.42 18.04 11.63
CA SER A 182 -18.72 18.43 12.21
C SER A 182 -18.61 19.17 13.54
N GLY A 183 -17.46 19.11 14.22
CA GLY A 183 -17.28 19.61 15.59
C GLY A 183 -18.04 18.80 16.66
N LYS A 184 -18.70 17.70 16.29
CA LYS A 184 -19.59 16.92 17.16
C LYS A 184 -19.14 15.48 17.28
N GLY A 185 -19.36 14.89 18.46
CA GLY A 185 -18.96 13.52 18.75
C GLY A 185 -17.44 13.36 18.89
N ARG A 186 -17.02 12.34 19.64
CA ARG A 186 -15.60 12.05 19.86
C ARG A 186 -15.12 11.01 18.85
N VAL A 187 -14.01 11.30 18.20
CA VAL A 187 -13.35 10.42 17.22
C VAL A 187 -11.89 10.21 17.59
N THR A 188 -11.31 9.12 17.10
CA THR A 188 -9.87 8.86 17.23
C THR A 188 -9.18 9.23 15.92
N ARG A 189 -8.23 10.17 15.99
CA ARG A 189 -7.44 10.62 14.84
C ARG A 189 -6.02 10.10 14.92
N ASN A 190 -5.39 9.91 13.77
CA ASN A 190 -4.00 9.50 13.64
C ASN A 190 -3.19 10.61 12.97
N PHE A 191 -2.05 10.96 13.55
CA PHE A 191 -1.26 12.12 13.11
C PHE A 191 -0.80 12.01 11.67
N ARG A 192 -0.30 10.83 11.25
CA ARG A 192 0.18 10.62 9.88
C ARG A 192 -0.95 10.83 8.87
N ARG A 193 -2.16 10.35 9.16
CA ARG A 193 -3.31 10.47 8.26
C ARG A 193 -3.78 11.92 8.14
N ALA A 194 -3.92 12.59 9.28
CA ALA A 194 -4.28 14.00 9.33
C ALA A 194 -3.24 14.89 8.62
N LEU A 195 -1.95 14.64 8.84
CA LEU A 195 -0.87 15.36 8.17
C LEU A 195 -0.89 15.13 6.65
N LYS A 196 -1.05 13.87 6.20
CA LYS A 196 -1.14 13.57 4.77
C LYS A 196 -2.32 14.26 4.10
N ALA A 197 -3.49 14.24 4.73
CA ALA A 197 -4.65 14.94 4.21
C ALA A 197 -4.40 16.44 4.09
N ARG A 198 -3.87 17.06 5.16
CA ARG A 198 -3.60 18.51 5.20
C ARG A 198 -2.57 18.98 4.19
N LEU A 199 -1.48 18.23 4.04
CA LEU A 199 -0.39 18.60 3.14
C LEU A 199 -0.67 18.26 1.67
N MET A 200 -1.76 17.54 1.37
CA MET A 200 -2.07 17.09 0.01
C MET A 200 -2.25 18.26 -0.98
N LYS A 201 -2.79 19.39 -0.51
CA LYS A 201 -3.00 20.60 -1.32
C LYS A 201 -1.73 21.20 -1.91
N TYR A 202 -0.56 20.95 -1.29
CA TYR A 202 0.73 21.45 -1.78
C TYR A 202 1.28 20.63 -2.95
N ASN A 203 0.67 19.48 -3.28
CA ASN A 203 1.10 18.60 -4.37
C ASN A 203 2.59 18.21 -4.27
N LYS A 204 3.11 18.10 -3.04
CA LYS A 204 4.46 17.59 -2.75
C LYS A 204 4.36 16.28 -1.98
N PRO A 205 5.03 15.20 -2.42
CA PRO A 205 5.09 13.97 -1.64
C PRO A 205 5.82 14.19 -0.31
N THR A 206 5.23 13.65 0.76
CA THR A 206 5.75 13.78 2.13
C THR A 206 6.03 12.42 2.76
N GLN A 207 7.00 12.41 3.66
CA GLN A 207 7.35 11.24 4.46
C GLN A 207 7.74 11.63 5.87
N ILE A 208 7.04 11.05 6.85
CA ILE A 208 7.46 11.14 8.24
C ILE A 208 8.63 10.17 8.44
N ILE A 209 9.71 10.66 9.03
CA ILE A 209 10.84 9.85 9.47
C ILE A 209 11.13 10.16 10.94
N ARG A 210 11.39 9.11 11.72
CA ARG A 210 11.78 9.24 13.13
C ARG A 210 13.29 9.16 13.23
N VAL A 211 13.90 9.93 14.13
CA VAL A 211 15.37 9.92 14.33
C VAL A 211 15.90 8.51 14.65
N SER A 212 15.15 7.71 15.41
CA SER A 212 15.48 6.30 15.68
C SER A 212 15.61 5.43 14.42
N THR A 213 15.08 5.88 13.27
CA THR A 213 15.15 5.17 11.99
C THR A 213 16.54 5.29 11.35
N THR A 214 17.31 6.31 11.73
CA THR A 214 18.62 6.62 11.13
C THR A 214 19.79 6.09 11.93
N GLU A 215 19.53 5.58 13.13
CA GLU A 215 20.56 5.10 14.07
C GLU A 215 20.56 3.56 14.13
N PRO A 216 21.73 2.91 14.28
CA PRO A 216 21.81 1.49 14.61
C PRO A 216 21.10 1.24 15.94
N THR A 217 20.36 0.15 16.05
CA THR A 217 19.68 -0.21 17.29
C THR A 217 20.59 -0.97 18.24
N SER A 218 20.45 -0.68 19.54
CA SER A 218 21.06 -1.47 20.61
C SER A 218 20.32 -2.78 20.87
N ASP A 219 19.08 -2.91 20.40
CA ASP A 219 18.23 -4.08 20.56
C ASP A 219 18.05 -4.76 19.19
N GLU A 220 18.72 -5.89 18.98
CA GLU A 220 18.76 -6.63 17.71
C GLU A 220 17.40 -7.26 17.35
N ARG A 221 16.47 -7.38 18.32
CA ARG A 221 15.22 -8.13 18.14
C ARG A 221 14.05 -7.34 17.58
N ASP A 222 14.06 -6.00 17.69
CA ASP A 222 12.85 -5.19 17.48
C ASP A 222 12.91 -4.24 16.26
N MET A 223 14.08 -4.00 15.67
CA MET A 223 14.19 -3.09 14.51
C MET A 223 15.00 -3.71 13.36
N GLN A 224 14.48 -3.54 12.14
CA GLN A 224 15.18 -3.89 10.91
C GLN A 224 16.54 -3.18 10.82
N ASP A 225 17.53 -3.86 10.28
CA ASP A 225 18.86 -3.30 10.03
C ASP A 225 18.83 -2.07 9.11
N LEU A 226 19.91 -1.28 9.13
CA LEU A 226 19.98 -0.02 8.37
C LEU A 226 19.85 -0.25 6.86
N ALA A 227 20.39 -1.35 6.33
CA ALA A 227 20.27 -1.71 4.92
C ALA A 227 18.80 -1.95 4.52
N THR A 228 18.03 -2.69 5.33
CA THR A 228 16.59 -2.93 5.09
C THR A 228 15.79 -1.64 5.19
N ARG A 229 16.12 -0.75 6.13
CA ARG A 229 15.49 0.58 6.24
C ARG A 229 15.78 1.44 5.01
N ALA A 230 17.03 1.46 4.54
CA ALA A 230 17.42 2.17 3.32
C ALA A 230 16.65 1.65 2.11
N TRP A 231 16.57 0.33 1.95
CA TRP A 231 15.74 -0.32 0.92
C TRP A 231 14.30 0.20 0.91
N ASN A 232 13.64 0.24 2.07
CA ASN A 232 12.24 0.65 2.18
C ASN A 232 12.05 2.16 1.93
N ILE A 233 12.90 3.00 2.55
CA ILE A 233 12.80 4.47 2.43
C ILE A 233 13.07 4.90 1.00
N ILE A 234 14.14 4.41 0.37
CA ILE A 234 14.51 4.81 -0.98
C ILE A 234 13.51 4.28 -2.01
N THR A 235 13.02 3.05 -1.89
CA THR A 235 11.96 2.53 -2.78
C THR A 235 10.71 3.40 -2.72
N GLY A 236 10.24 3.70 -1.50
CA GLY A 236 9.06 4.54 -1.29
C GLY A 236 9.24 5.95 -1.82
N MET A 237 10.41 6.55 -1.60
CA MET A 237 10.76 7.86 -2.13
C MET A 237 10.79 7.85 -3.67
N TYR A 238 11.53 6.92 -4.28
CA TYR A 238 11.70 6.78 -5.73
C TYR A 238 10.35 6.74 -6.44
N PHE A 239 9.43 5.93 -5.93
CA PHE A 239 8.09 5.86 -6.49
C PHE A 239 7.27 7.16 -6.29
N LYS A 240 7.30 7.72 -5.08
CA LYS A 240 6.57 8.96 -4.75
C LYS A 240 6.98 10.16 -5.60
N VAL A 241 8.24 10.20 -6.07
CA VAL A 241 8.74 11.25 -6.98
C VAL A 241 8.45 10.95 -8.46
N GLY A 242 7.46 10.09 -8.74
CA GLY A 242 6.92 9.82 -10.08
C GLY A 242 7.66 8.75 -10.90
N ARG A 243 8.55 7.98 -10.27
CA ARG A 243 9.37 6.96 -10.95
C ARG A 243 8.82 5.54 -10.65
N LEU A 244 9.29 4.52 -11.36
CA LEU A 244 8.82 3.13 -11.19
C LEU A 244 9.99 2.22 -10.83
N PRO A 245 10.05 1.65 -9.62
CA PRO A 245 11.19 0.83 -9.24
C PRO A 245 11.17 -0.53 -9.96
N TRP A 246 10.02 -1.19 -10.03
CA TRP A 246 9.80 -2.41 -10.82
C TRP A 246 8.37 -2.46 -11.33
N GLY A 247 8.02 -3.45 -12.15
CA GLY A 247 6.67 -3.66 -12.66
C GLY A 247 6.23 -5.11 -12.60
N PRO A 248 4.92 -5.39 -12.73
CA PRO A 248 4.42 -6.75 -12.79
C PRO A 248 4.75 -7.39 -14.16
N THR A 249 4.93 -8.71 -14.18
CA THR A 249 5.00 -9.50 -15.42
C THR A 249 3.81 -10.46 -15.51
N GLY A 250 3.41 -10.84 -16.73
CA GLY A 250 2.36 -11.85 -16.93
C GLY A 250 0.94 -11.37 -16.65
N LEU A 251 0.72 -10.05 -16.52
CA LEU A 251 -0.62 -9.46 -16.52
C LEU A 251 -1.02 -9.12 -17.96
N GLU A 252 -2.29 -9.32 -18.29
CA GLU A 252 -2.82 -8.99 -19.61
C GLU A 252 -2.77 -7.48 -19.87
N PRO A 253 -2.30 -7.03 -21.06
CA PRO A 253 -2.29 -5.62 -21.43
C PRO A 253 -3.69 -5.00 -21.39
N ALA A 254 -3.74 -3.68 -21.16
CA ALA A 254 -4.99 -2.92 -21.07
C ALA A 254 -6.02 -3.45 -20.04
N THR A 255 -5.54 -4.15 -19.00
CA THR A 255 -6.37 -4.56 -17.85
C THR A 255 -6.42 -3.46 -16.79
N CYS A 256 -7.61 -3.18 -16.27
CA CYS A 256 -7.84 -2.27 -15.16
C CYS A 256 -8.16 -3.06 -13.88
N PHE A 257 -7.23 -3.10 -12.94
CA PHE A 257 -7.45 -3.74 -11.64
C PHE A 257 -8.03 -2.73 -10.65
N VAL A 258 -9.10 -3.08 -9.95
CA VAL A 258 -9.81 -2.18 -9.04
C VAL A 258 -9.95 -2.85 -7.68
N GLY A 259 -9.45 -2.22 -6.63
CA GLY A 259 -9.69 -2.61 -5.26
C GLY A 259 -10.78 -1.74 -4.63
N ILE A 260 -11.82 -2.36 -4.08
CA ILE A 260 -12.89 -1.68 -3.35
C ILE A 260 -12.78 -2.07 -1.87
N SER A 261 -12.68 -1.05 -1.03
CA SER A 261 -12.80 -1.14 0.43
C SER A 261 -13.83 -0.14 0.91
N PHE A 262 -14.26 -0.27 2.16
CA PHE A 262 -15.23 0.64 2.77
C PHE A 262 -14.68 1.22 4.05
N PHE A 263 -15.09 2.44 4.38
CA PHE A 263 -14.72 3.10 5.62
C PHE A 263 -15.88 3.93 6.18
N ARG A 264 -15.90 4.10 7.51
CA ARG A 264 -16.82 5.02 8.22
C ARG A 264 -16.23 6.43 8.24
N PRO A 265 -16.95 7.46 7.77
CA PRO A 265 -16.60 8.85 8.04
C PRO A 265 -16.53 9.13 9.54
N PHE A 266 -15.83 10.19 9.94
CA PHE A 266 -15.82 10.63 11.32
C PHE A 266 -17.22 11.07 11.76
N GLY A 267 -17.56 10.82 13.03
CA GLY A 267 -18.84 11.27 13.63
C GLY A 267 -20.10 10.55 13.12
N GLU A 268 -20.00 9.68 12.12
CA GLU A 268 -21.15 9.12 11.41
C GLU A 268 -21.15 7.58 11.40
N PRO A 269 -21.52 6.93 12.51
CA PRO A 269 -21.40 5.48 12.66
C PRO A 269 -22.30 4.67 11.70
N ASN A 270 -23.43 5.25 11.28
CA ASN A 270 -24.44 4.59 10.43
C ASN A 270 -24.25 4.91 8.95
N TYR A 271 -23.12 5.51 8.58
CA TYR A 271 -22.77 5.81 7.21
C TYR A 271 -21.43 5.18 6.83
N MET A 272 -21.34 4.75 5.58
CA MET A 272 -20.13 4.21 4.98
C MET A 272 -19.85 4.94 3.68
N ARG A 273 -18.58 4.93 3.27
CA ARG A 273 -18.13 5.34 1.95
C ARG A 273 -17.30 4.22 1.33
N ALA A 274 -17.43 4.04 0.03
CA ALA A 274 -16.48 3.23 -0.71
C ALA A 274 -15.19 4.03 -0.93
N SER A 275 -14.06 3.42 -0.60
CA SER A 275 -12.73 3.85 -1.03
C SER A 275 -12.31 2.95 -2.17
N ILE A 276 -12.05 3.55 -3.33
CA ILE A 276 -11.54 2.82 -4.47
C ILE A 276 -10.06 3.13 -4.65
N ALA A 277 -9.31 2.06 -4.76
CA ALA A 277 -8.00 2.03 -5.35
C ALA A 277 -8.12 1.45 -6.75
N GLN A 278 -8.10 2.28 -7.79
CA GLN A 278 -7.78 1.76 -9.11
C GLN A 278 -6.28 1.50 -9.13
N ALA A 279 -5.94 0.23 -9.24
CA ALA A 279 -4.59 -0.26 -9.21
C ALA A 279 -4.06 -0.35 -10.65
N PHE A 280 -2.96 0.37 -10.85
CA PHE A 280 -1.89 0.09 -11.79
C PHE A 280 -2.32 -0.30 -13.21
N ASN A 281 -2.09 0.64 -14.15
CA ASN A 281 -1.84 0.24 -15.53
C ASN A 281 -0.44 -0.43 -15.64
N GLU A 282 -0.08 -0.89 -16.85
CA GLU A 282 1.26 -1.44 -17.16
C GLU A 282 2.42 -0.47 -16.88
N HIS A 283 2.11 0.82 -16.76
CA HIS A 283 3.02 1.92 -16.43
C HIS A 283 3.03 2.27 -14.94
N GLY A 284 2.37 1.51 -14.08
CA GLY A 284 2.43 1.71 -12.64
C GLY A 284 1.68 2.94 -12.11
N ASP A 285 0.78 3.52 -12.89
CA ASP A 285 -0.08 4.61 -12.43
C ASP A 285 -1.28 4.05 -11.66
N GLY A 286 -1.42 4.50 -10.40
CA GLY A 286 -2.57 4.21 -9.57
C GLY A 286 -3.44 5.45 -9.37
N LEU A 287 -4.74 5.25 -9.33
CA LEU A 287 -5.75 6.29 -9.14
C LEU A 287 -6.58 6.02 -7.89
N VAL A 288 -6.87 7.09 -7.14
CA VAL A 288 -7.71 7.07 -5.95
C VAL A 288 -9.03 7.76 -6.22
N LEU A 289 -10.13 7.05 -5.98
CA LEU A 289 -11.47 7.61 -6.07
C LEU A 289 -12.18 7.48 -4.73
N ARG A 290 -12.85 8.57 -4.32
CA ARG A 290 -13.74 8.58 -3.17
C ARG A 290 -15.16 8.33 -3.66
N GLY A 291 -15.70 7.16 -3.32
CA GLY A 291 -17.09 6.81 -3.61
C GLY A 291 -18.08 7.66 -2.82
N GLN A 292 -19.33 7.68 -3.28
CA GLN A 292 -20.41 8.38 -2.58
C GLN A 292 -20.71 7.73 -1.23
N LYS A 293 -21.28 8.55 -0.33
CA LYS A 293 -21.70 8.16 1.00
C LYS A 293 -23.05 7.45 0.95
N PHE A 294 -23.20 6.39 1.73
CA PHE A 294 -24.46 5.64 1.85
C PHE A 294 -24.70 5.20 3.29
N LYS A 295 -25.97 5.01 3.64
CA LYS A 295 -26.35 4.50 4.96
C LYS A 295 -26.01 3.02 5.06
N TRP A 296 -25.32 2.64 6.12
CA TRP A 296 -25.04 1.26 6.44
C TRP A 296 -24.84 1.12 7.95
N ASP A 297 -25.57 0.21 8.55
CA ASP A 297 -25.49 -0.11 9.98
C ASP A 297 -25.02 -1.56 10.15
N ASP A 298 -24.31 -1.83 11.25
CA ASP A 298 -23.90 -3.19 11.64
C ASP A 298 -25.11 -4.12 11.87
N GLU A 299 -26.29 -3.56 12.16
CA GLU A 299 -27.56 -4.31 12.22
C GLU A 299 -27.97 -4.91 10.87
N ILE A 300 -27.64 -4.24 9.75
CA ILE A 300 -27.91 -4.75 8.39
C ILE A 300 -26.95 -5.90 8.08
N GLY A 301 -25.71 -5.80 8.56
CA GLY A 301 -24.72 -6.84 8.46
C GLY A 301 -23.31 -6.33 8.67
N LYS A 302 -22.41 -7.26 9.01
CA LYS A 302 -21.00 -6.98 9.30
C LYS A 302 -20.17 -6.55 8.08
N SER A 303 -20.72 -6.71 6.87
CA SER A 303 -20.03 -6.45 5.61
C SER A 303 -20.82 -5.43 4.81
N PRO A 304 -20.25 -4.27 4.47
CA PRO A 304 -20.93 -3.24 3.67
C PRO A 304 -21.09 -3.65 2.20
N HIS A 305 -22.23 -3.29 1.63
CA HIS A 305 -22.60 -3.51 0.23
C HIS A 305 -23.17 -2.22 -0.38
N LEU A 306 -22.84 -1.97 -1.65
CA LEU A 306 -23.39 -0.84 -2.40
C LEU A 306 -24.78 -1.17 -2.94
N THR A 307 -25.61 -0.14 -3.08
CA THR A 307 -26.83 -0.27 -3.89
C THR A 307 -26.47 -0.42 -5.37
N GLN A 308 -27.40 -0.93 -6.17
CA GLN A 308 -27.21 -1.07 -7.62
C GLN A 308 -26.78 0.24 -8.30
N THR A 309 -27.44 1.35 -7.96
CA THR A 309 -27.12 2.69 -8.50
C THR A 309 -25.71 3.12 -8.12
N LEU A 310 -25.34 2.96 -6.84
CA LEU A 310 -24.02 3.37 -6.35
C LEU A 310 -22.92 2.50 -6.97
N ALA A 311 -23.13 1.20 -7.08
CA ALA A 311 -22.21 0.27 -7.73
C ALA A 311 -21.98 0.63 -9.21
N ASN A 312 -23.05 0.96 -9.94
CA ASN A 312 -22.95 1.40 -11.32
C ASN A 312 -22.18 2.72 -11.45
N GLN A 313 -22.57 3.75 -10.70
CA GLN A 313 -21.90 5.05 -10.71
C GLN A 313 -20.41 4.94 -10.37
N LEU A 314 -20.08 4.09 -9.39
CA LEU A 314 -18.72 3.86 -8.93
C LEU A 314 -17.81 3.36 -10.06
N VAL A 315 -18.26 2.34 -10.81
CA VAL A 315 -17.48 1.76 -11.90
C VAL A 315 -17.46 2.67 -13.12
N THR A 316 -18.57 3.33 -13.45
CA THR A 316 -18.62 4.31 -14.54
C THR A 316 -17.57 5.42 -14.33
N GLU A 317 -17.42 5.90 -13.10
CA GLU A 317 -16.42 6.92 -12.75
C GLU A 317 -14.98 6.38 -12.86
N VAL A 318 -14.73 5.12 -12.51
CA VAL A 318 -13.43 4.45 -12.73
C VAL A 318 -13.11 4.38 -14.22
N LEU A 319 -14.05 3.92 -15.04
CA LEU A 319 -13.86 3.78 -16.49
C LEU A 319 -13.63 5.13 -17.17
N HIS A 320 -14.41 6.14 -16.78
CA HIS A 320 -14.25 7.50 -17.29
C HIS A 320 -12.84 8.04 -16.99
N ARG A 321 -12.35 7.87 -15.77
CA ARG A 321 -10.98 8.30 -15.41
C ARG A 321 -9.91 7.51 -16.14
N TYR A 322 -10.04 6.19 -16.25
CA TYR A 322 -9.13 5.36 -17.04
C TYR A 322 -9.03 5.90 -18.48
N GLN A 323 -10.18 6.17 -19.11
CA GLN A 323 -10.23 6.70 -20.47
C GLN A 323 -9.63 8.10 -20.59
N MET A 324 -9.84 8.97 -19.59
CA MET A 324 -9.26 10.31 -19.58
C MET A 324 -7.72 10.30 -19.50
N GLU A 325 -7.14 9.38 -18.74
CA GLU A 325 -5.68 9.27 -18.59
C GLU A 325 -5.03 8.55 -19.76
N LEU A 326 -5.57 7.38 -20.16
CA LEU A 326 -4.94 6.51 -21.15
C LEU A 326 -5.44 6.73 -22.57
N LYS A 327 -6.43 7.61 -22.75
CA LYS A 327 -7.07 7.92 -24.03
C LYS A 327 -7.66 6.68 -24.74
N GLN A 328 -7.88 5.59 -24.00
CA GLN A 328 -8.48 4.35 -24.46
C GLN A 328 -9.33 3.73 -23.35
N LYS A 329 -10.32 2.91 -23.71
CA LYS A 329 -11.08 2.09 -22.75
C LYS A 329 -10.28 0.84 -22.37
N PRO A 330 -10.45 0.29 -21.15
CA PRO A 330 -9.80 -0.97 -20.79
C PRO A 330 -10.39 -2.12 -21.61
N ARG A 331 -9.55 -3.10 -21.97
CA ARG A 331 -10.02 -4.35 -22.59
C ARG A 331 -10.65 -5.26 -21.53
N ARG A 332 -10.09 -5.26 -20.32
CA ARG A 332 -10.54 -6.09 -19.22
C ARG A 332 -10.58 -5.30 -17.91
N VAL A 333 -11.58 -5.58 -17.07
CA VAL A 333 -11.70 -4.97 -15.73
C VAL A 333 -11.82 -6.04 -14.66
N VAL A 334 -10.97 -5.97 -13.64
CA VAL A 334 -10.98 -6.91 -12.50
C VAL A 334 -11.27 -6.15 -11.22
N ILE A 335 -12.42 -6.39 -10.61
CA ILE A 335 -12.85 -5.75 -9.36
C ILE A 335 -12.64 -6.71 -8.19
N TYR A 336 -11.67 -6.38 -7.35
CA TYR A 336 -11.43 -7.04 -6.07
C TYR A 336 -12.20 -6.34 -4.95
N LYS A 337 -12.91 -7.14 -4.15
CA LYS A 337 -13.60 -6.68 -2.93
C LYS A 337 -13.27 -7.60 -1.76
N SER A 338 -13.20 -7.06 -0.54
CA SER A 338 -12.98 -7.88 0.67
C SER A 338 -14.26 -8.49 1.27
N SER A 339 -15.43 -7.99 0.88
CA SER A 339 -16.74 -8.58 1.19
C SER A 339 -17.38 -9.17 -0.06
N ARG A 340 -18.36 -10.06 0.15
CA ARG A 340 -19.09 -10.73 -0.93
C ARG A 340 -19.84 -9.72 -1.82
N PHE A 341 -20.20 -10.13 -3.02
CA PHE A 341 -21.08 -9.35 -3.89
C PHE A 341 -22.54 -9.71 -3.61
N GLU A 342 -23.35 -8.72 -3.26
CA GLU A 342 -24.80 -8.91 -3.23
C GLU A 342 -25.40 -8.80 -4.63
N PRO A 343 -26.58 -9.42 -4.90
CA PRO A 343 -27.19 -9.40 -6.22
C PRO A 343 -27.36 -7.98 -6.80
N ALA A 344 -27.91 -7.04 -6.03
CA ALA A 344 -28.13 -5.67 -6.49
C ALA A 344 -26.81 -4.94 -6.83
N GLU A 345 -25.80 -5.09 -5.96
CA GLU A 345 -24.47 -4.53 -6.19
C GLU A 345 -23.83 -5.10 -7.46
N ARG A 346 -23.92 -6.43 -7.64
CA ARG A 346 -23.40 -7.15 -8.80
C ARG A 346 -24.07 -6.66 -10.09
N ASP A 347 -25.38 -6.49 -10.09
CA ASP A 347 -26.12 -6.01 -11.26
C ASP A 347 -25.72 -4.57 -11.60
N GLY A 348 -25.46 -3.74 -10.58
CA GLY A 348 -24.92 -2.39 -10.76
C GLY A 348 -23.55 -2.38 -11.45
N PHE A 349 -22.62 -3.22 -10.97
CA PHE A 349 -21.30 -3.38 -11.58
C PHE A 349 -21.40 -3.90 -13.01
N LYS A 350 -22.19 -4.95 -13.26
CA LYS A 350 -22.39 -5.51 -14.61
C LYS A 350 -22.94 -4.48 -15.60
N ASN A 351 -23.91 -3.67 -15.17
CA ASN A 351 -24.46 -2.62 -16.03
C ASN A 351 -23.42 -1.59 -16.43
N ALA A 352 -22.49 -1.22 -15.55
CA ALA A 352 -21.41 -0.28 -15.87
C ALA A 352 -20.32 -0.90 -16.75
N LEU A 353 -20.16 -2.23 -16.69
CA LEU A 353 -19.16 -3.00 -17.45
C LEU A 353 -19.69 -3.50 -18.79
N MET A 354 -20.91 -3.15 -19.20
CA MET A 354 -21.55 -3.68 -20.42
C MET A 354 -20.74 -3.42 -21.70
N GLU A 355 -20.00 -2.31 -21.76
CA GLU A 355 -19.14 -1.95 -22.88
C GLU A 355 -17.68 -2.43 -22.74
N VAL A 356 -17.34 -3.10 -21.64
CA VAL A 356 -16.01 -3.68 -21.42
C VAL A 356 -16.01 -5.12 -21.93
N PRO A 357 -15.09 -5.51 -22.84
CA PRO A 357 -15.08 -6.84 -23.44
C PRO A 357 -15.05 -8.00 -22.43
N GLU A 358 -14.23 -7.88 -21.38
CA GLU A 358 -14.04 -8.93 -20.37
C GLU A 358 -14.08 -8.32 -18.96
N TYR A 359 -14.69 -9.02 -18.00
CA TYR A 359 -14.64 -8.57 -16.61
C TYR A 359 -14.61 -9.71 -15.58
N ASP A 360 -14.10 -9.39 -14.40
CA ASP A 360 -14.13 -10.28 -13.24
C ASP A 360 -14.50 -9.53 -11.96
N LEU A 361 -15.52 -10.03 -11.26
CA LEU A 361 -15.88 -9.60 -9.92
C LEU A 361 -15.38 -10.66 -8.94
N VAL A 362 -14.35 -10.33 -8.15
CA VAL A 362 -13.62 -11.29 -7.31
C VAL A 362 -13.64 -10.87 -5.84
N THR A 363 -14.27 -11.68 -4.99
CA THR A 363 -14.18 -11.48 -3.55
C THR A 363 -12.96 -12.21 -3.02
N VAL A 364 -12.02 -11.47 -2.43
CA VAL A 364 -10.81 -12.02 -1.81
C VAL A 364 -10.93 -11.91 -0.30
N GLY A 365 -11.05 -13.06 0.35
CA GLY A 365 -11.08 -13.18 1.80
C GLY A 365 -9.81 -13.81 2.35
N THR A 366 -9.59 -13.69 3.66
CA THR A 366 -8.72 -14.63 4.36
C THR A 366 -9.52 -15.90 4.64
N SER A 367 -8.85 -17.05 4.60
CA SER A 367 -9.49 -18.35 4.81
C SER A 367 -9.95 -18.63 6.26
N GLY A 368 -9.75 -17.68 7.18
CA GLY A 368 -10.10 -17.77 8.60
C GLY A 368 -9.33 -18.88 9.31
N ASN A 369 -9.88 -20.09 9.28
CA ASN A 369 -9.42 -21.26 10.05
C ASN A 369 -8.72 -22.33 9.20
N PHE A 370 -8.69 -22.19 7.88
CA PHE A 370 -8.00 -23.17 7.04
C PHE A 370 -6.49 -22.98 7.12
N ARG A 371 -5.75 -24.05 7.41
CA ARG A 371 -4.27 -24.08 7.45
C ARG A 371 -3.75 -25.36 6.81
N LEU A 372 -2.67 -25.22 6.04
CA LEU A 372 -1.89 -26.33 5.51
C LEU A 372 -0.63 -26.45 6.37
N PHE A 373 -0.29 -27.70 6.65
CA PHE A 373 0.95 -28.05 7.34
C PHE A 373 1.78 -28.90 6.38
N ARG A 374 3.08 -28.63 6.37
CA ARG A 374 4.07 -29.42 5.65
C ARG A 374 4.89 -30.16 6.71
N SER A 375 5.43 -31.33 6.36
CA SER A 375 6.37 -32.02 7.25
C SER A 375 7.64 -31.17 7.46
N GLY A 376 8.14 -31.11 8.70
CA GLY A 376 9.27 -30.28 9.11
C GLY A 376 8.86 -28.98 9.83
N GLU A 377 9.83 -28.08 10.02
CA GLU A 377 9.68 -26.89 10.86
C GLU A 377 9.08 -25.68 10.14
N TYR A 378 9.11 -25.67 8.81
CA TYR A 378 8.67 -24.52 8.02
C TYR A 378 7.24 -24.69 7.48
N PRO A 379 6.48 -23.58 7.34
CA PRO A 379 5.15 -23.61 6.74
C PRO A 379 5.20 -23.99 5.24
N PRO A 380 4.02 -24.19 4.61
CA PRO A 380 3.93 -24.34 3.16
C PRO A 380 4.72 -23.27 2.41
N LEU A 381 5.18 -23.62 1.21
CA LEU A 381 5.88 -22.68 0.33
C LEU A 381 4.96 -21.51 -0.02
N ARG A 382 5.49 -20.30 -0.06
CA ARG A 382 4.81 -19.18 -0.72
C ARG A 382 4.57 -19.58 -2.20
N GLY A 383 3.37 -19.32 -2.70
CA GLY A 383 2.87 -19.83 -3.98
C GLY A 383 2.19 -21.20 -3.90
N THR A 384 2.04 -21.80 -2.72
CA THR A 384 1.22 -23.03 -2.59
C THR A 384 -0.25 -22.72 -2.85
N VAL A 385 -0.87 -23.45 -3.76
CA VAL A 385 -2.31 -23.40 -4.03
C VAL A 385 -2.95 -24.73 -3.69
N MET A 386 -3.97 -24.70 -2.84
CA MET A 386 -4.81 -25.85 -2.52
C MET A 386 -6.24 -25.58 -2.98
N ASN A 387 -6.81 -26.55 -3.68
CA ASN A 387 -8.24 -26.57 -3.97
C ASN A 387 -8.92 -27.63 -3.11
N VAL A 388 -10.08 -27.28 -2.54
CA VAL A 388 -11.00 -28.22 -1.89
C VAL A 388 -12.39 -28.02 -2.51
N GLY A 389 -12.73 -28.90 -3.45
CA GLY A 389 -13.94 -28.80 -4.26
C GLY A 389 -13.92 -27.55 -5.15
N LYS A 390 -14.70 -26.53 -4.77
CA LYS A 390 -14.80 -25.23 -5.48
C LYS A 390 -14.01 -24.11 -4.78
N ASN A 391 -13.35 -24.40 -3.66
CA ASN A 391 -12.67 -23.42 -2.81
C ASN A 391 -11.18 -23.42 -3.08
N TYR A 392 -10.65 -22.28 -3.51
CA TYR A 392 -9.26 -22.12 -3.88
C TYR A 392 -8.54 -21.28 -2.83
N PHE A 393 -7.42 -21.80 -2.33
CA PHE A 393 -6.61 -21.20 -1.29
C PHE A 393 -5.21 -20.96 -1.82
N LEU A 394 -4.75 -19.71 -1.86
CA LEU A 394 -3.41 -19.31 -2.27
C LEU A 394 -2.61 -18.83 -1.04
N TYR A 395 -1.50 -19.50 -0.77
CA TYR A 395 -0.52 -19.09 0.22
C TYR A 395 0.38 -18.01 -0.35
N THR A 396 -0.02 -16.75 -0.18
CA THR A 396 0.84 -15.58 -0.44
C THR A 396 1.87 -15.39 0.66
N THR A 397 1.63 -15.91 1.86
CA THR A 397 2.65 -15.98 2.91
C THR A 397 3.03 -17.44 3.14
N GLY A 398 4.31 -17.69 3.39
CA GLY A 398 4.83 -19.04 3.53
C GLY A 398 6.35 -19.05 3.45
N TYR A 399 6.96 -20.23 3.48
CA TYR A 399 8.40 -20.36 3.31
C TYR A 399 8.82 -19.86 1.93
N ILE A 400 9.84 -19.00 1.89
CA ILE A 400 10.39 -18.42 0.66
C ILE A 400 11.75 -19.08 0.42
N PRO A 401 11.88 -19.98 -0.58
CA PRO A 401 13.14 -20.70 -0.83
C PRO A 401 14.35 -19.79 -1.03
N GLU A 402 14.16 -18.68 -1.73
CA GLU A 402 15.21 -17.70 -2.00
C GLU A 402 15.76 -17.04 -0.72
N LEU A 403 14.91 -16.82 0.27
CA LEU A 403 15.30 -16.26 1.57
C LEU A 403 15.66 -17.35 2.60
N LYS A 404 15.45 -18.63 2.25
CA LYS A 404 15.58 -19.79 3.13
C LYS A 404 14.83 -19.67 4.47
N LYS A 405 13.77 -18.85 4.53
CA LYS A 405 13.05 -18.55 5.78
C LYS A 405 11.57 -18.22 5.54
N TYR A 406 10.83 -18.14 6.64
CA TYR A 406 9.50 -17.54 6.71
C TYR A 406 9.56 -16.24 7.52
N PRO A 407 9.48 -15.06 6.88
CA PRO A 407 9.72 -13.76 7.53
C PRO A 407 8.56 -13.21 8.39
N HIS A 408 7.60 -14.06 8.80
CA HIS A 408 6.48 -13.64 9.65
C HIS A 408 6.38 -14.48 10.92
N GLY A 409 5.83 -13.90 11.99
CA GLY A 409 5.75 -14.54 13.32
C GLY A 409 4.51 -15.38 13.60
N HIS A 410 3.59 -15.54 12.64
CA HIS A 410 2.32 -16.26 12.84
C HIS A 410 2.10 -17.32 11.78
N VAL A 411 1.36 -18.39 12.08
CA VAL A 411 1.05 -19.44 11.09
C VAL A 411 0.37 -18.82 9.85
N PRO A 412 0.90 -19.03 8.63
CA PRO A 412 0.41 -18.36 7.44
C PRO A 412 -1.04 -18.72 7.14
N ALA A 413 -1.83 -17.70 6.82
CA ALA A 413 -3.21 -17.86 6.39
C ALA A 413 -3.29 -17.60 4.88
N PRO A 414 -3.86 -18.53 4.09
CA PRO A 414 -4.00 -18.30 2.66
C PRO A 414 -5.11 -17.30 2.35
N LEU A 415 -4.92 -16.59 1.23
CA LEU A 415 -6.00 -15.89 0.56
C LEU A 415 -6.96 -16.91 -0.06
N ARG A 416 -8.25 -16.59 -0.04
CA ARG A 416 -9.30 -17.40 -0.64
C ARG A 416 -10.09 -16.56 -1.63
N ILE A 417 -10.29 -17.10 -2.84
CA ILE A 417 -11.31 -16.59 -3.75
C ILE A 417 -12.66 -17.11 -3.24
N VAL A 418 -13.45 -16.20 -2.68
CA VAL A 418 -14.73 -16.50 -2.04
C VAL A 418 -15.85 -16.53 -3.06
N ASP A 419 -15.89 -15.52 -3.92
CA ASP A 419 -16.84 -15.36 -5.02
C ASP A 419 -16.06 -14.96 -6.28
N HIS A 420 -16.52 -15.45 -7.43
CA HIS A 420 -16.01 -15.08 -8.75
C HIS A 420 -17.16 -15.08 -9.74
N TYR A 421 -17.38 -13.93 -10.38
CA TYR A 421 -18.32 -13.76 -11.48
C TYR A 421 -17.58 -13.07 -12.62
N GLY A 422 -17.32 -13.78 -13.71
CA GLY A 422 -16.53 -13.25 -14.81
C GLY A 422 -15.98 -14.32 -15.73
N ASP A 423 -15.12 -13.89 -16.63
CA ASP A 423 -14.66 -14.66 -17.78
C ASP A 423 -13.36 -15.43 -17.50
N THR A 424 -12.58 -15.00 -16.51
CA THR A 424 -11.21 -15.49 -16.30
C THR A 424 -11.15 -16.78 -15.50
N SER A 425 -10.25 -17.70 -15.86
CA SER A 425 -10.04 -18.92 -15.07
C SER A 425 -9.54 -18.60 -13.66
N LYS A 426 -9.95 -19.41 -12.67
CA LYS A 426 -9.49 -19.23 -11.28
C LYS A 426 -7.97 -19.33 -11.15
N ASN A 427 -7.32 -20.20 -11.94
CA ASN A 427 -5.86 -20.33 -11.91
C ASN A 427 -5.17 -19.03 -12.33
N GLN A 428 -5.66 -18.39 -13.40
CA GLN A 428 -5.15 -17.10 -13.84
C GLN A 428 -5.40 -16.01 -12.79
N LEU A 429 -6.61 -15.93 -12.20
CA LEU A 429 -6.89 -14.99 -11.11
C LEU A 429 -5.96 -15.17 -9.89
N LEU A 430 -5.60 -16.40 -9.55
CA LEU A 430 -4.67 -16.68 -8.46
C LEU A 430 -3.25 -16.22 -8.81
N GLN A 431 -2.80 -16.41 -10.06
CA GLN A 431 -1.50 -15.91 -10.53
C GLN A 431 -1.46 -14.37 -10.51
N GLU A 432 -2.51 -13.71 -11.01
CA GLU A 432 -2.64 -12.24 -10.98
C GLU A 432 -2.62 -11.71 -9.54
N LEU A 433 -3.41 -12.32 -8.65
CA LEU A 433 -3.41 -11.99 -7.21
C LEU A 433 -2.02 -12.15 -6.59
N PHE A 434 -1.28 -13.18 -6.99
CA PHE A 434 0.05 -13.45 -6.47
C PHE A 434 1.06 -12.38 -6.92
N VAL A 435 1.05 -12.01 -8.21
CA VAL A 435 1.86 -10.90 -8.75
C VAL A 435 1.54 -9.60 -8.02
N LEU A 436 0.25 -9.28 -7.84
CA LEU A 436 -0.19 -8.04 -7.19
C LEU A 436 0.25 -7.91 -5.72
N THR A 437 0.65 -9.00 -5.06
CA THR A 437 1.22 -8.93 -3.70
C THR A 437 2.62 -8.31 -3.65
N LYS A 438 3.33 -8.26 -4.79
CA LYS A 438 4.70 -7.73 -4.92
C LYS A 438 4.76 -6.30 -5.44
N MET A 439 3.59 -5.69 -5.60
CA MET A 439 3.44 -4.36 -6.19
C MET A 439 3.29 -3.25 -5.14
N ASN A 440 3.67 -3.52 -3.89
CA ASN A 440 3.69 -2.51 -2.83
C ASN A 440 5.01 -1.75 -2.80
N TRP A 441 5.10 -0.63 -3.52
CA TRP A 441 6.32 0.21 -3.57
C TRP A 441 6.57 1.06 -2.32
N ASN A 442 5.86 0.85 -1.20
CA ASN A 442 6.29 1.37 0.10
C ASN A 442 7.40 0.55 0.75
N THR A 443 7.72 -0.63 0.19
CA THR A 443 8.72 -1.55 0.74
C THR A 443 9.42 -2.31 -0.39
N ALA A 444 10.66 -2.73 -0.16
CA ALA A 444 11.37 -3.65 -1.04
C ALA A 444 11.19 -5.12 -0.64
N ASN A 445 10.28 -5.41 0.29
CA ASN A 445 10.02 -6.76 0.74
C ASN A 445 9.21 -7.56 -0.29
N VAL A 446 9.55 -8.84 -0.44
CA VAL A 446 8.95 -9.76 -1.44
C VAL A 446 7.77 -10.58 -0.90
N ASP A 447 7.47 -10.45 0.38
CA ASP A 447 6.64 -11.36 1.16
C ASP A 447 5.24 -10.78 1.46
N GLY A 448 4.78 -9.84 0.64
CA GLY A 448 3.48 -9.19 0.80
C GLY A 448 2.33 -10.19 0.90
N ALA A 449 1.49 -10.02 1.93
CA ALA A 449 0.38 -10.94 2.22
C ALA A 449 -0.88 -10.66 1.38
N PHE A 450 -1.17 -9.40 1.09
CA PHE A 450 -2.37 -8.97 0.37
C PHE A 450 -2.03 -8.33 -0.97
N PRO A 451 -2.88 -8.48 -1.99
CA PRO A 451 -2.70 -7.77 -3.26
C PRO A 451 -2.81 -6.26 -3.02
N ILE A 452 -1.98 -5.50 -3.73
CA ILE A 452 -1.89 -4.04 -3.54
C ILE A 452 -3.23 -3.33 -3.77
N THR A 453 -4.08 -3.85 -4.65
CA THR A 453 -5.45 -3.35 -4.92
C THR A 453 -6.25 -3.17 -3.63
N LEU A 454 -6.38 -4.25 -2.85
CA LEU A 454 -7.16 -4.26 -1.61
C LEU A 454 -6.42 -3.61 -0.44
N GLN A 455 -5.10 -3.83 -0.34
CA GLN A 455 -4.29 -3.22 0.72
C GLN A 455 -4.37 -1.69 0.62
N PHE A 456 -4.25 -1.16 -0.60
CA PHE A 456 -4.28 0.27 -0.82
C PHE A 456 -5.68 0.86 -0.67
N ALA A 457 -6.73 0.21 -1.17
CA ALA A 457 -8.12 0.66 -0.98
C ALA A 457 -8.44 0.92 0.50
N ARG A 458 -7.92 0.06 1.39
CA ARG A 458 -8.03 0.22 2.85
C ARG A 458 -7.24 1.42 3.37
N LEU A 459 -5.97 1.54 3.02
CA LEU A 459 -5.09 2.64 3.47
C LEU A 459 -5.61 4.01 3.05
N VAL A 460 -6.08 4.12 1.81
CA VAL A 460 -6.71 5.32 1.26
C VAL A 460 -7.95 5.71 2.06
N GLY A 461 -8.83 4.74 2.34
CA GLY A 461 -10.05 4.99 3.10
C GLY A 461 -9.77 5.62 4.46
N GLU A 462 -8.68 5.25 5.12
CA GLU A 462 -8.28 5.83 6.40
C GLU A 462 -7.80 7.28 6.30
N ILE A 463 -7.23 7.70 5.17
CA ILE A 463 -6.84 9.10 4.92
C ILE A 463 -8.05 9.91 4.46
N LEU A 464 -8.92 9.33 3.63
CA LEU A 464 -10.13 9.99 3.12
C LEU A 464 -11.11 10.39 4.25
N LYS A 465 -11.04 9.75 5.43
CA LYS A 465 -11.79 10.17 6.63
C LYS A 465 -11.47 11.60 7.09
N GLU A 466 -10.25 12.08 6.82
CA GLU A 466 -9.78 13.39 7.26
C GLU A 466 -10.27 14.54 6.35
N PHE A 467 -10.89 14.23 5.21
CA PHE A 467 -11.37 15.23 4.25
C PHE A 467 -12.86 15.56 4.45
N PRO A 468 -13.23 16.86 4.42
CA PRO A 468 -14.62 17.30 4.31
C PRO A 468 -15.37 16.74 3.08
N GLU A 469 -16.70 16.81 3.09
CA GLU A 469 -17.52 16.26 1.99
C GLU A 469 -17.36 17.03 0.68
N ASP A 470 -17.15 18.33 0.76
CA ASP A 470 -17.03 19.30 -0.34
C ASP A 470 -15.61 19.38 -0.92
N GLU A 471 -14.59 18.92 -0.19
CA GLU A 471 -13.21 18.91 -0.68
C GLU A 471 -12.94 17.68 -1.55
N THR A 472 -12.41 17.91 -2.76
CA THR A 472 -11.96 16.82 -3.64
C THR A 472 -10.45 16.60 -3.45
N PRO A 473 -10.03 15.48 -2.86
CA PRO A 473 -8.62 15.22 -2.63
C PRO A 473 -7.89 14.90 -3.94
N ASN A 474 -6.57 15.08 -3.96
CA ASN A 474 -5.76 14.78 -5.14
C ASN A 474 -5.87 13.29 -5.50
N PRO A 475 -6.24 12.90 -6.73
CA PRO A 475 -6.50 11.51 -7.07
C PRO A 475 -5.22 10.66 -7.24
N LYS A 476 -4.03 11.28 -7.25
CA LYS A 476 -2.78 10.55 -7.48
C LYS A 476 -2.40 9.72 -6.25
N TYR A 477 -2.17 8.44 -6.51
CA TYR A 477 -1.80 7.42 -5.53
C TYR A 477 -0.62 7.82 -4.61
N ILE A 478 0.38 8.53 -5.14
CA ILE A 478 1.60 8.93 -4.41
C ILE A 478 1.34 9.75 -3.13
N TYR A 479 0.22 10.48 -3.03
CA TYR A 479 -0.07 11.32 -1.88
C TYR A 479 -0.65 10.54 -0.70
N TYR A 480 -1.22 9.36 -0.95
CA TYR A 480 -1.80 8.49 0.08
C TYR A 480 -0.78 7.51 0.70
N MET A 481 0.34 7.31 0.02
CA MET A 481 1.43 6.38 0.39
C MET A 481 2.33 6.87 1.51
#